data_AF-A0A257XAS1-F1
#
_entry.id   AF-A0A257XAS1-F1
#
_cell.length_a   1.000
_cell.length_b   1.000
_cell.length_c   1.000
_cell.angle_alpha   90.00
_cell.angle_beta   90.00
_cell.angle_gamma   90.00
#
_symmetry.space_group_name_H-M   'P 1'
#
loop_
_entity.id
_entity.type
_entity.pdbx_description
1 polymer ?
#
loop_
_entity_poly.entity_id
_entity_poly.type
_entity_poly.pdbx_seq_one_letter_code
_entity_poly.pdbx_strand_id
1 'polypeptide(L)'
;MIDETGWLLGVQYAVQLAPSARRGETSEILVGSVEAVSRRARKLLDRDWQLRLPERIDTVIAAIPTDQQEVSWTLLGTALEAAKSLVERGGRIIALTDLAAEPGPGVQTVRDQRSAKAALQPLRALAPEDLLPATQLAAAADWAKVYLLSGLDKTLVEELFCMPLESEQELSRLLAGIERCVILSAA
;
A
#
# COMPACT_ATOMS: atom_id res chain seq x y z
N MET A 1 15.16 -10.06 17.13
CA MET A 1 15.97 -8.84 17.29
C MET A 1 15.22 -7.73 18.03
N ILE A 2 13.94 -7.44 17.72
CA ILE A 2 13.15 -6.43 18.48
C ILE A 2 12.82 -6.89 19.92
N ASP A 3 12.50 -8.17 20.11
CA ASP A 3 12.14 -8.72 21.44
C ASP A 3 13.30 -8.67 22.44
N GLU A 4 14.52 -8.91 21.95
CA GLU A 4 15.75 -8.89 22.75
C GLU A 4 16.09 -7.46 23.22
N THR A 5 15.90 -6.47 22.35
CA THR A 5 16.03 -5.05 22.72
C THR A 5 14.99 -4.63 23.77
N GLY A 6 13.74 -5.07 23.64
CA GLY A 6 12.69 -4.75 24.62
C GLY A 6 12.98 -5.31 26.01
N TRP A 7 13.51 -6.53 26.06
CA TRP A 7 13.95 -7.15 27.32
C TRP A 7 15.15 -6.43 27.94
N LEU A 8 16.16 -6.08 27.13
CA LEU A 8 17.33 -5.31 27.58
C LEU A 8 16.95 -3.92 28.11
N LEU A 9 15.87 -3.33 27.61
CA LEU A 9 15.31 -2.06 28.09
C LEU A 9 14.42 -2.22 29.34
N GLY A 10 14.28 -3.44 29.88
CA GLY A 10 13.51 -3.71 31.10
C GLY A 10 12.00 -3.72 30.90
N VAL A 11 11.48 -3.81 29.67
CA VAL A 11 10.04 -3.85 29.40
C VAL A 11 9.45 -5.17 29.90
N GLN A 12 8.71 -5.12 31.01
CA GLN A 12 8.12 -6.31 31.64
C GLN A 12 6.72 -6.66 31.13
N TYR A 13 6.03 -5.71 30.50
CA TYR A 13 4.61 -5.82 30.20
C TYR A 13 4.21 -4.97 28.99
N ALA A 14 3.19 -5.42 28.24
CA ALA A 14 2.67 -4.71 27.09
C ALA A 14 1.14 -4.63 27.13
N VAL A 15 0.63 -3.52 26.60
CA VAL A 15 -0.77 -3.33 26.24
C VAL A 15 -0.81 -3.07 24.74
N GLN A 16 -1.54 -3.89 23.98
CA GLN A 16 -1.74 -3.71 22.54
C GLN A 16 -3.23 -3.65 22.24
N LEU A 17 -3.60 -2.80 21.28
CA LEU A 17 -4.97 -2.64 20.80
C LEU A 17 -5.08 -3.32 19.43
N ALA A 18 -6.05 -4.21 19.27
CA ALA A 18 -6.43 -4.74 17.96
C ALA A 18 -7.48 -3.81 17.34
N PRO A 19 -7.21 -3.20 16.17
CA PRO A 19 -8.16 -2.29 15.54
C PRO A 19 -9.40 -3.06 15.06
N SER A 20 -10.56 -2.39 15.12
CA SER A 20 -11.76 -2.83 14.42
C SER A 20 -11.73 -2.37 12.96
N ALA A 21 -12.49 -3.04 12.08
CA ALA A 21 -12.78 -2.54 10.75
C ALA A 21 -13.64 -1.25 10.78
N ARG A 22 -14.30 -0.96 11.92
CA ARG A 22 -15.05 0.28 12.15
C ARG A 22 -14.14 1.35 12.75
N ARG A 23 -14.20 2.54 12.17
CA ARG A 23 -13.39 3.69 12.58
C ARG A 23 -13.58 4.02 14.06
N GLY A 24 -12.47 4.21 14.76
CA GLY A 24 -12.45 4.63 16.18
C GLY A 24 -12.88 3.54 17.16
N GLU A 25 -13.16 2.33 16.69
CA GLU A 25 -13.53 1.20 17.53
C GLU A 25 -12.33 0.26 17.74
N THR A 26 -12.23 -0.28 18.94
CA THR A 26 -11.24 -1.32 19.27
C THR A 26 -11.93 -2.67 19.28
N SER A 27 -11.38 -3.64 18.56
CA SER A 27 -11.90 -5.01 18.50
C SER A 27 -11.52 -5.79 19.77
N GLU A 28 -10.25 -5.70 20.18
CA GLU A 28 -9.72 -6.43 21.34
C GLU A 28 -8.60 -5.62 22.02
N ILE A 29 -8.54 -5.67 23.36
CA ILE A 29 -7.44 -5.10 24.14
C ILE A 29 -6.64 -6.27 24.73
N LEU A 30 -5.36 -6.36 24.35
CA LEU A 30 -4.46 -7.42 24.78
C LEU A 30 -3.50 -6.90 25.83
N VAL A 31 -3.39 -7.63 26.94
CA VAL A 31 -2.65 -7.18 28.12
C VAL A 31 -1.88 -8.38 28.67
N GLY A 32 -0.55 -8.27 28.80
CA GLY A 32 0.28 -9.41 29.18
C GLY A 32 1.77 -9.20 28.99
N SER A 33 2.55 -10.28 29.05
CA SER A 33 3.97 -10.23 28.67
C SER A 33 4.13 -9.87 27.19
N VAL A 34 5.21 -9.15 26.88
CA VAL A 34 5.47 -8.60 25.53
C VAL A 34 5.36 -9.68 24.44
N GLU A 35 5.95 -10.85 24.66
CA GLU A 35 5.93 -11.95 23.70
C GLU A 35 4.53 -12.56 23.54
N ALA A 36 3.81 -12.78 24.64
CA ALA A 36 2.49 -13.41 24.60
C ALA A 36 1.48 -12.51 23.90
N VAL A 37 1.50 -11.22 24.23
CA VAL A 37 0.65 -10.19 23.61
C VAL A 37 0.96 -10.08 22.13
N SER A 38 2.23 -9.94 21.74
CA SER A 38 2.62 -9.82 20.32
C SER A 38 2.23 -11.05 19.50
N ARG A 39 2.41 -12.25 20.06
CA ARG A 39 2.01 -13.50 19.39
C ARG A 39 0.50 -13.61 19.23
N ARG A 40 -0.27 -13.19 20.24
CA ARG A 40 -1.73 -13.20 20.19
C ARG A 40 -2.25 -12.15 19.20
N ALA A 41 -1.68 -10.96 19.19
CA ALA A 41 -2.03 -9.89 18.26
C ALA A 41 -1.84 -10.34 16.80
N ARG A 42 -0.69 -10.94 16.47
CA ARG A 42 -0.44 -11.49 15.12
C ARG A 42 -1.48 -12.52 14.70
N LYS A 43 -1.85 -13.45 15.58
CA LYS A 43 -2.89 -14.45 15.30
C LYS A 43 -4.27 -13.82 15.05
N LEU A 44 -4.61 -12.74 15.75
CA LEU A 44 -5.86 -12.02 15.51
C LEU A 44 -5.85 -11.31 14.16
N LEU A 45 -4.76 -10.60 13.86
CA LEU A 45 -4.59 -9.94 12.56
C LEU A 45 -4.61 -10.94 11.41
N ASP A 46 -3.88 -12.06 11.53
CA ASP A 46 -3.87 -13.12 10.51
C ASP A 46 -5.27 -13.74 10.31
N ARG A 47 -6.07 -13.86 11.36
CA ARG A 47 -7.43 -14.43 11.27
C ARG A 47 -8.41 -13.44 10.64
N ASP A 48 -8.35 -12.18 11.05
CA ASP A 48 -9.40 -11.20 10.79
C ASP A 48 -9.10 -10.27 9.60
N TRP A 49 -7.83 -10.08 9.25
CA TRP A 49 -7.38 -9.12 8.24
C TRP A 49 -6.65 -9.76 7.05
N GLN A 50 -6.45 -11.09 7.06
CA GLN A 50 -5.82 -11.77 5.94
C GLN A 50 -6.85 -12.16 4.88
N LEU A 51 -6.87 -11.42 3.78
CA LEU A 51 -7.61 -11.82 2.58
C LEU A 51 -6.78 -12.84 1.78
N ARG A 52 -7.33 -14.04 1.55
CA ARG A 52 -6.78 -15.01 0.59
C ARG A 52 -7.78 -15.25 -0.51
N LEU A 53 -7.43 -14.84 -1.72
CA LEU A 53 -8.18 -15.21 -2.91
C LEU A 53 -7.71 -16.58 -3.39
N PRO A 54 -8.62 -17.47 -3.82
CA PRO A 54 -8.26 -18.78 -4.34
C PRO A 54 -7.41 -18.67 -5.62
N GLU A 55 -7.61 -17.61 -6.40
CA GLU A 55 -6.86 -17.28 -7.60
C GLU A 55 -6.54 -15.78 -7.61
N ARG A 56 -5.43 -15.42 -8.26
CA ARG A 56 -5.15 -14.02 -8.56
C ARG A 56 -6.11 -13.53 -9.64
N ILE A 57 -6.49 -12.27 -9.56
CA ILE A 57 -7.46 -11.66 -10.47
C ILE A 57 -6.77 -10.73 -11.48
N ASP A 58 -7.47 -10.42 -12.56
CA ASP A 58 -7.00 -9.55 -13.63
C ASP A 58 -7.05 -8.06 -13.24
N THR A 59 -8.00 -7.66 -12.38
CA THR A 59 -8.16 -6.25 -11.97
C THR A 59 -8.41 -6.06 -10.47
N VAL A 60 -7.59 -5.25 -9.81
CA VAL A 60 -7.77 -4.80 -8.42
C VAL A 60 -8.03 -3.30 -8.39
N ILE A 61 -9.01 -2.87 -7.60
CA ILE A 61 -9.28 -1.45 -7.31
C ILE A 61 -8.92 -1.19 -5.85
N ALA A 62 -8.02 -0.25 -5.58
CA ALA A 62 -7.62 0.16 -4.24
C ALA A 62 -8.07 1.60 -3.98
N ALA A 63 -9.01 1.77 -3.04
CA ALA A 63 -9.47 3.07 -2.60
C ALA A 63 -8.78 3.45 -1.29
N ILE A 64 -8.02 4.55 -1.34
CA ILE A 64 -7.24 5.08 -0.22
C ILE A 64 -8.07 6.19 0.43
N PRO A 65 -8.57 5.99 1.67
CA PRO A 65 -9.48 6.92 2.31
C PRO A 65 -8.75 8.19 2.79
N THR A 66 -9.41 9.33 2.61
CA THR A 66 -8.94 10.66 3.03
C THR A 66 -9.65 11.07 4.32
N ASP A 67 -9.47 10.32 5.41
CA ASP A 67 -10.26 10.51 6.63
C ASP A 67 -9.69 11.56 7.60
N GLN A 68 -9.29 12.73 7.07
CA GLN A 68 -8.76 13.92 7.77
C GLN A 68 -7.24 13.96 8.00
N GLN A 69 -6.47 12.99 7.48
CA GLN A 69 -5.02 13.11 7.34
C GLN A 69 -4.62 13.44 5.91
N GLU A 70 -3.50 14.14 5.76
CA GLU A 70 -2.90 14.38 4.45
C GLU A 70 -2.50 13.02 3.85
N VAL A 71 -3.06 12.73 2.68
CA VAL A 71 -2.75 11.50 1.96
C VAL A 71 -1.27 11.52 1.59
N SER A 72 -0.53 10.49 1.97
CA SER A 72 0.92 10.42 1.79
C SER A 72 1.33 9.34 0.80
N TRP A 73 2.55 9.46 0.28
CA TRP A 73 3.20 8.43 -0.55
C TRP A 73 3.26 7.06 0.14
N THR A 74 3.36 7.03 1.48
CA THR A 74 3.34 5.79 2.29
C THR A 74 2.02 5.04 2.17
N LEU A 75 0.89 5.76 2.19
CA LEU A 75 -0.42 5.13 2.01
C LEU A 75 -0.56 4.59 0.58
N LEU A 76 -0.15 5.36 -0.43
CA LEU A 76 -0.14 4.89 -1.81
C LEU A 76 0.71 3.63 -1.99
N GLY A 77 1.95 3.63 -1.50
CA GLY A 77 2.84 2.47 -1.58
C GLY A 77 2.25 1.24 -0.90
N THR A 78 1.65 1.40 0.28
CA THR A 78 1.02 0.30 1.02
C THR A 78 -0.15 -0.29 0.25
N ALA A 79 -1.05 0.56 -0.27
CA ALA A 79 -2.18 0.15 -1.07
C ALA A 79 -1.77 -0.57 -2.36
N LEU A 80 -0.72 -0.07 -3.03
CA LEU A 80 -0.18 -0.68 -4.24
C LEU A 80 0.47 -2.05 -3.96
N GLU A 81 1.17 -2.22 -2.84
CA GLU A 81 1.74 -3.51 -2.47
C GLU A 81 0.64 -4.53 -2.13
N ALA A 82 -0.41 -4.10 -1.42
CA ALA A 82 -1.58 -4.93 -1.16
C ALA A 82 -2.26 -5.35 -2.47
N ALA A 83 -2.50 -4.42 -3.40
CA ALA A 83 -3.11 -4.71 -4.69
C ALA A 83 -2.23 -5.63 -5.57
N LYS A 84 -0.91 -5.41 -5.59
CA LYS A 84 0.07 -6.26 -6.27
C LYS A 84 0.04 -7.71 -5.78
N SER A 85 -0.25 -7.93 -4.49
CA SER A 85 -0.34 -9.28 -3.93
C SER A 85 -1.55 -10.07 -4.44
N LEU A 86 -2.61 -9.38 -4.87
CA LEU A 86 -3.89 -9.97 -5.32
C LEU A 86 -4.01 -10.05 -6.84
N VAL A 87 -3.37 -9.13 -7.56
CA VAL A 87 -3.43 -9.08 -9.03
C VAL A 87 -2.45 -10.07 -9.68
N GLU A 88 -2.87 -10.65 -10.80
CA GLU A 88 -1.99 -11.44 -11.64
C GLU A 88 -0.92 -10.57 -12.32
N ARG A 89 0.17 -11.20 -12.77
CA ARG A 89 1.24 -10.47 -13.45
C ARG A 89 0.74 -9.94 -14.80
N GLY A 90 0.94 -8.65 -15.05
CA GLY A 90 0.44 -7.96 -16.23
C GLY A 90 -1.04 -7.58 -16.16
N GLY A 91 -1.72 -7.85 -15.03
CA GLY A 91 -3.07 -7.38 -14.76
C GLY A 91 -3.13 -5.86 -14.53
N ARG A 92 -4.22 -5.41 -13.92
CA ARG A 92 -4.53 -3.99 -13.72
C ARG A 92 -4.69 -3.68 -12.23
N ILE A 93 -4.02 -2.64 -11.77
CA ILE A 93 -4.23 -2.04 -10.46
C ILE A 93 -4.82 -0.65 -10.72
N ILE A 94 -5.95 -0.34 -10.10
CA ILE A 94 -6.58 0.98 -10.17
C ILE A 94 -6.53 1.58 -8.78
N ALA A 95 -5.69 2.57 -8.55
CA ALA A 95 -5.56 3.28 -7.29
C ALA A 95 -6.37 4.58 -7.31
N LEU A 96 -7.22 4.78 -6.32
CA LEU A 96 -8.06 5.96 -6.14
C LEU A 96 -7.62 6.67 -4.87
N THR A 97 -7.17 7.91 -4.97
CA THR A 97 -6.54 8.61 -3.86
C THR A 97 -6.62 10.12 -4.05
N ASP A 98 -6.63 10.91 -2.97
CA ASP A 98 -6.52 12.38 -3.07
C ASP A 98 -5.06 12.86 -2.96
N LEU A 99 -4.07 11.97 -3.15
CA LEU A 99 -2.65 12.31 -3.06
C LEU A 99 -2.33 13.47 -4.01
N ALA A 100 -1.81 14.55 -3.44
CA ALA A 100 -1.29 15.72 -4.17
C ALA A 100 0.06 16.20 -3.62
N ALA A 101 0.66 15.46 -2.68
CA ALA A 101 1.90 15.82 -2.03
C ALA A 101 3.11 15.64 -2.98
N GLU A 102 4.08 16.53 -2.86
CA GLU A 102 5.33 16.46 -3.64
C GLU A 102 6.09 15.14 -3.41
N PRO A 103 6.70 14.55 -4.45
CA PRO A 103 7.53 13.36 -4.33
C PRO A 103 8.74 13.54 -3.41
N GLY A 104 8.96 12.57 -2.51
CA GLY A 104 10.20 12.43 -1.76
C GLY A 104 11.39 11.97 -2.62
N PRO A 105 12.61 11.93 -2.07
CA PRO A 105 13.83 11.63 -2.83
C PRO A 105 13.83 10.26 -3.55
N GLY A 106 13.22 9.25 -2.94
CA GLY A 106 13.06 7.92 -3.49
C GLY A 106 12.04 7.89 -4.63
N VAL A 107 10.89 8.54 -4.48
CA VAL A 107 9.92 8.65 -5.57
C VAL A 107 10.51 9.44 -6.75
N GLN A 108 11.28 10.50 -6.49
CA GLN A 108 12.04 11.20 -7.53
C GLN A 108 13.08 10.27 -8.19
N THR A 109 13.75 9.43 -7.40
CA THR A 109 14.67 8.42 -7.96
C THR A 109 13.97 7.47 -8.91
N VAL A 110 12.69 7.11 -8.68
CA VAL A 110 11.89 6.30 -9.61
C VAL A 110 11.61 7.08 -10.90
N ARG A 111 11.16 8.33 -10.78
CA ARG A 111 10.88 9.24 -11.90
C ARG A 111 12.04 9.38 -12.88
N ASP A 112 13.26 9.41 -12.36
CA ASP A 112 14.46 9.65 -13.17
C ASP A 112 14.96 8.39 -13.92
N GLN A 113 14.21 7.28 -13.88
CA GLN A 113 14.61 6.02 -14.50
C GLN A 113 13.94 5.77 -15.85
N ARG A 114 14.46 4.77 -16.57
CA ARG A 114 13.88 4.35 -17.86
C ARG A 114 12.74 3.35 -17.73
N SER A 115 12.59 2.72 -16.57
CA SER A 115 11.53 1.75 -16.28
C SER A 115 11.38 1.57 -14.77
N ALA A 116 10.19 1.17 -14.34
CA ALA A 116 9.90 0.86 -12.94
C ALA A 116 10.88 -0.18 -12.36
N LYS A 117 11.19 -1.24 -13.13
CA LYS A 117 12.16 -2.27 -12.74
C LYS A 117 13.57 -1.70 -12.50
N ALA A 118 14.01 -0.80 -13.38
CA ALA A 118 15.34 -0.21 -13.30
C ALA A 118 15.51 0.64 -12.04
N ALA A 119 14.43 1.20 -11.49
CA ALA A 119 14.45 1.98 -10.25
C ALA A 119 14.77 1.18 -8.99
N LEU A 120 14.48 -0.13 -8.98
CA LEU A 120 14.60 -0.94 -7.77
C LEU A 120 16.04 -1.11 -7.27
N GLN A 121 17.04 -1.09 -8.16
CA GLN A 121 18.45 -1.19 -7.78
C GLN A 121 18.98 0.12 -7.20
N PRO A 122 18.83 1.29 -7.86
CA PRO A 122 19.18 2.60 -7.29
C PRO A 122 18.53 2.86 -5.93
N LEU A 123 17.24 2.55 -5.77
CA LEU A 123 16.54 2.71 -4.49
C LEU A 123 17.22 1.92 -3.37
N ARG A 124 17.54 0.64 -3.61
CA ARG A 124 18.26 -0.20 -2.64
C ARG A 124 19.66 0.32 -2.32
N ALA A 125 20.34 0.93 -3.28
CA ALA A 125 21.70 1.44 -3.09
C ALA A 125 21.72 2.77 -2.32
N LEU A 126 20.78 3.68 -2.61
CA LEU A 126 20.70 5.00 -1.98
C LEU A 126 20.02 4.97 -0.61
N ALA A 127 19.07 4.05 -0.41
CA ALA A 127 18.27 3.92 0.80
C ALA A 127 17.69 5.27 1.29
N PRO A 128 16.91 5.98 0.47
CA PRO A 128 16.30 7.26 0.84
C PRO A 128 15.26 7.09 1.96
N GLU A 129 14.85 8.20 2.58
CA GLU A 129 13.88 8.21 3.67
C GLU A 129 12.52 7.57 3.31
N ASP A 130 12.09 7.77 2.06
CA ASP A 130 10.87 7.23 1.44
C ASP A 130 11.15 5.96 0.61
N LEU A 131 12.21 5.22 0.95
CA LEU A 131 12.59 3.97 0.27
C LEU A 131 11.42 3.01 0.12
N LEU A 132 10.64 2.82 1.19
CA LEU A 132 9.56 1.84 1.21
C LEU A 132 8.45 2.19 0.19
N PRO A 133 7.78 3.36 0.26
CA PRO A 133 6.76 3.70 -0.73
C PRO A 133 7.29 3.76 -2.15
N ALA A 134 8.51 4.27 -2.37
CA ALA A 134 9.13 4.30 -3.69
C ALA A 134 9.36 2.88 -4.25
N THR A 135 9.79 1.95 -3.42
CA THR A 135 10.00 0.54 -3.81
C THR A 135 8.67 -0.14 -4.12
N GLN A 136 7.64 0.09 -3.32
CA GLN A 136 6.31 -0.50 -3.52
C GLN A 136 5.67 0.01 -4.82
N LEU A 137 5.76 1.31 -5.08
CA LEU A 137 5.32 1.93 -6.33
C LEU A 137 6.03 1.30 -7.55
N ALA A 138 7.36 1.29 -7.54
CA ALA A 138 8.15 0.74 -8.64
C ALA A 138 7.89 -0.77 -8.85
N ALA A 139 7.74 -1.52 -7.76
CA ALA A 139 7.44 -2.94 -7.83
C ALA A 139 6.03 -3.21 -8.38
N ALA A 140 5.04 -2.40 -8.01
CA ALA A 140 3.68 -2.51 -8.55
C ALA A 140 3.63 -2.17 -10.04
N ALA A 141 4.29 -1.10 -10.47
CA ALA A 141 4.35 -0.68 -11.87
C ALA A 141 5.16 -1.64 -12.77
N ASP A 142 6.17 -2.35 -12.24
CA ASP A 142 6.84 -3.45 -12.97
C ASP A 142 5.95 -4.70 -13.06
N TRP A 143 5.10 -4.92 -12.06
CA TRP A 143 4.27 -6.11 -11.97
C TRP A 143 3.00 -6.05 -12.83
N ALA A 144 2.33 -4.90 -12.83
CA ALA A 144 1.01 -4.71 -13.41
C ALA A 144 0.85 -3.28 -13.96
N LYS A 145 -0.18 -3.10 -14.77
CA LYS A 145 -0.61 -1.78 -15.25
C LYS A 145 -1.25 -1.01 -14.10
N VAL A 146 -0.60 0.05 -13.64
CA VAL A 146 -1.14 0.90 -12.57
C VAL A 146 -1.87 2.08 -13.20
N TYR A 147 -3.16 2.20 -12.94
CA TYR A 147 -3.98 3.36 -13.23
C TYR A 147 -4.16 4.16 -11.94
N LEU A 148 -3.96 5.47 -11.97
CA LEU A 148 -3.98 6.31 -10.78
C LEU A 148 -4.91 7.51 -11.01
N LEU A 149 -6.00 7.54 -10.25
CA LEU A 149 -6.82 8.73 -10.07
C LEU A 149 -6.28 9.45 -8.82
N SER A 150 -5.62 10.59 -9.00
CA SER A 150 -5.01 11.38 -7.93
C SER A 150 -5.05 12.89 -8.18
N GLY A 151 -4.65 13.67 -7.18
CA GLY A 151 -4.44 15.12 -7.30
C GLY A 151 -3.04 15.50 -7.82
N LEU A 152 -2.24 14.53 -8.27
CA LEU A 152 -0.91 14.78 -8.84
C LEU A 152 -0.98 15.29 -10.28
N ASP A 153 0.07 15.97 -10.72
CA ASP A 153 0.23 16.31 -12.13
C ASP A 153 0.27 15.05 -13.01
N LYS A 154 -0.40 15.10 -14.16
CA LYS A 154 -0.49 14.00 -15.13
C LYS A 154 0.89 13.52 -15.58
N THR A 155 1.78 14.46 -15.89
CA THR A 155 3.13 14.18 -16.36
C THR A 155 3.90 13.43 -15.28
N LEU A 156 3.79 13.88 -14.02
CA LEU A 156 4.41 13.20 -12.90
C LEU A 156 3.91 11.75 -12.76
N VAL A 157 2.61 11.50 -12.90
CA VAL A 157 2.06 10.13 -12.84
C VAL A 157 2.63 9.25 -13.96
N GLU A 158 2.73 9.78 -15.18
CA GLU A 158 3.31 9.07 -16.34
C GLU A 158 4.80 8.78 -16.14
N GLU A 159 5.56 9.74 -15.63
CA GLU A 159 6.99 9.58 -15.32
C GLU A 159 7.23 8.56 -14.19
N LEU A 160 6.23 8.31 -13.34
CA LEU A 160 6.23 7.25 -12.33
C LEU A 160 5.77 5.89 -12.88
N PHE A 161 5.74 5.73 -14.20
CA PHE A 161 5.33 4.51 -14.90
C PHE A 161 3.89 4.08 -14.62
N CYS A 162 3.03 5.03 -14.26
CA CYS A 162 1.61 4.84 -14.03
C CYS A 162 0.80 5.50 -15.16
N MET A 163 -0.47 5.13 -15.29
CA MET A 163 -1.41 5.75 -16.22
C MET A 163 -2.34 6.67 -15.43
N PRO A 164 -2.32 7.99 -15.70
CA PRO A 164 -3.20 8.93 -15.03
C PRO A 164 -4.65 8.70 -15.45
N LEU A 165 -5.55 8.77 -14.47
CA LEU A 165 -6.99 8.89 -14.69
C LEU A 165 -7.40 10.30 -14.31
N GLU A 166 -8.07 11.02 -15.20
CA GLU A 166 -8.44 12.43 -14.99
C GLU A 166 -9.80 12.59 -14.31
N SER A 167 -10.65 11.55 -14.33
CA SER A 167 -12.00 11.63 -13.78
C SER A 167 -12.61 10.26 -13.46
N GLU A 168 -13.66 10.28 -12.63
CA GLU A 168 -14.53 9.13 -12.39
C GLU A 168 -15.22 8.62 -13.67
N GLN A 169 -15.39 9.47 -14.67
CA GLN A 169 -15.98 9.06 -15.96
C GLN A 169 -15.00 8.19 -16.76
N GLU A 170 -13.72 8.51 -16.72
CA GLU A 170 -12.67 7.68 -17.33
C GLU A 170 -12.54 6.34 -16.60
N LEU A 171 -12.60 6.36 -15.27
CA LEU A 171 -12.69 5.15 -14.45
C LEU A 171 -13.89 4.30 -14.86
N SER A 172 -15.08 4.89 -14.99
CA SER A 172 -16.30 4.18 -15.38
C SER A 172 -16.16 3.50 -16.75
N ARG A 173 -15.50 4.16 -17.71
CA ARG A 173 -15.22 3.59 -19.04
C ARG A 173 -14.23 2.42 -18.96
N LEU A 174 -13.18 2.55 -18.14
CA LEU A 174 -12.21 1.49 -17.91
C LEU A 174 -12.88 0.24 -17.31
N LEU A 175 -13.81 0.45 -16.36
CA LEU A 175 -14.54 -0.62 -15.68
C LEU A 175 -15.62 -1.29 -16.54
N ALA A 176 -16.14 -0.62 -17.57
CA ALA A 176 -17.24 -1.14 -18.40
C ALA A 176 -16.88 -2.46 -19.14
N GLY A 177 -15.59 -2.76 -19.31
CA GLY A 177 -15.10 -3.99 -19.94
C GLY A 177 -14.53 -5.04 -18.97
N ILE A 178 -14.67 -4.84 -17.66
CA ILE A 178 -14.08 -5.72 -16.63
C ILE A 178 -15.15 -6.65 -16.06
N GLU A 179 -14.95 -7.96 -16.20
CA GLU A 179 -15.92 -8.97 -15.74
C GLU A 179 -15.76 -9.31 -14.25
N ARG A 180 -14.53 -9.26 -13.72
CA ARG A 180 -14.21 -9.57 -12.32
C ARG A 180 -13.24 -8.54 -11.78
N CYS A 181 -13.50 -8.03 -10.60
CA CYS A 181 -12.56 -7.19 -9.87
C CYS A 181 -12.67 -7.44 -8.37
N VAL A 182 -11.60 -7.13 -7.65
CA VAL A 182 -11.63 -7.02 -6.18
C VAL A 182 -11.43 -5.57 -5.81
N ILE A 183 -12.25 -5.12 -4.87
CA ILE A 183 -12.19 -3.77 -4.33
C ILE A 183 -11.59 -3.86 -2.93
N LEU A 184 -10.49 -3.16 -2.72
CA LEU A 184 -9.91 -2.89 -1.42
C LEU A 184 -10.38 -1.50 -0.97
N SER A 185 -11.37 -1.49 -0.09
CA SER A 185 -11.79 -0.26 0.60
C SER A 185 -10.93 -0.10 1.85
N ALA A 186 -10.20 1.02 1.97
CA ALA A 186 -9.24 1.27 3.05
C ALA A 186 -7.96 0.42 2.97
N ALA A 187 -7.31 0.47 1.80
CA ALA A 187 -6.01 -0.13 1.54
C ALA A 187 -4.84 0.67 2.15
#